data_AF-A0A432GI98-F1
#
_entry.id   AF-A0A432GI98-F1
#
_cell.length_a   1.000
_cell.length_b   1.000
_cell.length_c   1.000
_cell.angle_alpha   90.00
_cell.angle_beta   90.00
_cell.angle_gamma   90.00
#
_symmetry.space_group_name_H-M   'P 1'
#
loop_
_entity.id
_entity.type
_entity.pdbx_description
1 polymer ?
#
loop_
_entity_poly.entity_id
_entity_poly.type
_entity_poly.pdbx_seq_one_letter_code
_entity_poly.pdbx_strand_id
1 'polypeptide(L)'
;KELGRLDEAFEDVSTAIELKPDFSAAYANRGIILDHLGQYEAAILNYRKAVRLDPELGEGPDWITRFLRNQSESPPTIIDRANYLESELKKPSSERILRDPEEDAKQRSYKLEGTFSD
;
A
#
# COMPACT_ATOMS: atom_id res chain seq x y z
N LYS A 1 0.73 14.92 11.90
CA LYS A 1 0.87 15.68 10.63
C LYS A 1 0.93 14.74 9.41
N GLU A 2 0.52 13.46 9.57
CA GLU A 2 0.52 12.42 8.53
C GLU A 2 -0.62 12.61 7.52
N LEU A 3 -1.83 12.90 8.03
CA LEU A 3 -3.06 12.94 7.23
C LEU A 3 -3.01 13.97 6.09
N GLY A 4 -2.51 15.19 6.36
CA GLY A 4 -2.38 16.20 5.31
C GLY A 4 -1.43 15.81 4.18
N ARG A 5 -0.41 14.98 4.45
CA ARG A 5 0.51 14.48 3.41
C ARG A 5 -0.11 13.35 2.58
N LEU A 6 -1.08 12.62 3.14
CA LEU A 6 -1.80 11.58 2.41
C LEU A 6 -2.82 12.17 1.44
N ASP A 7 -3.47 13.27 1.82
CA ASP A 7 -4.40 13.99 0.95
C ASP A 7 -3.68 14.60 -0.26
N GLU A 8 -2.55 15.29 -0.04
CA GLU A 8 -1.70 15.81 -1.12
C GLU A 8 -1.19 14.68 -2.04
N ALA A 9 -0.71 13.57 -1.47
CA ALA A 9 -0.26 12.43 -2.24
C ALA A 9 -1.40 11.78 -3.05
N PHE A 10 -2.63 11.83 -2.55
CA PHE A 10 -3.80 11.31 -3.26
C PHE A 10 -4.12 12.16 -4.49
N GLU A 11 -4.04 13.48 -4.36
CA GLU A 11 -4.24 14.43 -5.48
C GLU A 11 -3.16 14.27 -6.55
N ASP A 12 -1.89 14.18 -6.16
CA ASP A 12 -0.76 13.97 -7.07
C ASP A 12 -0.91 12.68 -7.87
N VAL A 13 -1.26 11.59 -7.19
CA VAL A 13 -1.44 10.28 -7.83
C VAL A 13 -2.68 10.26 -8.72
N SER A 14 -3.76 10.96 -8.34
CA SER A 14 -4.96 11.08 -9.17
C SER A 14 -4.67 11.86 -10.45
N THR A 15 -3.93 12.96 -10.35
CA THR A 15 -3.46 13.73 -11.51
C THR A 15 -2.57 12.87 -12.42
N ALA A 16 -1.67 12.06 -11.85
CA ALA A 16 -0.84 11.15 -12.64
C ALA A 16 -1.67 10.12 -13.42
N ILE A 17 -2.76 9.62 -12.84
CA ILE A 17 -3.70 8.71 -13.52
C ILE A 17 -4.47 9.42 -14.63
N GLU A 18 -4.87 10.68 -14.44
CA GLU A 18 -5.55 11.47 -15.48
C GLU A 18 -4.64 11.75 -16.67
N LEU A 19 -3.38 12.12 -16.41
CA LEU A 19 -2.38 12.37 -17.44
C LEU A 19 -1.93 11.08 -18.14
N LYS A 20 -1.84 9.98 -17.40
CA LYS A 20 -1.37 8.69 -17.89
C LYS A 20 -2.20 7.53 -17.31
N PRO A 21 -3.34 7.18 -17.93
CA PRO A 21 -4.26 6.16 -17.40
C PRO A 21 -3.72 4.73 -17.40
N ASP A 22 -2.62 4.46 -18.11
CA ASP A 22 -1.92 3.18 -18.16
C ASP A 22 -0.71 3.12 -17.22
N PHE A 23 -0.49 4.15 -16.39
CA PHE A 23 0.62 4.17 -15.44
C PHE A 23 0.34 3.28 -14.21
N SER A 24 0.75 2.02 -14.30
CA SER A 24 0.55 0.99 -13.27
C SER A 24 0.97 1.43 -11.86
N ALA A 25 2.14 2.06 -11.74
CA ALA A 25 2.69 2.52 -10.45
C ALA A 25 1.81 3.58 -9.76
N ALA A 26 1.10 4.44 -10.51
CA ALA A 26 0.18 5.39 -9.90
C ALA A 26 -1.01 4.69 -9.24
N TYR A 27 -1.58 3.66 -9.87
CA TYR A 27 -2.62 2.85 -9.22
C TYR A 27 -2.10 2.13 -7.98
N ALA A 28 -0.87 1.59 -8.02
CA ALA A 28 -0.25 0.98 -6.84
C ALA A 28 -0.13 1.98 -5.68
N ASN A 29 0.42 3.17 -5.95
CA ASN A 29 0.57 4.22 -4.94
C ASN A 29 -0.78 4.69 -4.39
N ARG A 30 -1.81 4.81 -5.25
CA ARG A 30 -3.17 5.15 -4.80
C ARG A 30 -3.74 4.08 -3.88
N GLY A 31 -3.51 2.81 -4.22
CA GLY A 31 -3.89 1.69 -3.38
C GLY A 31 -3.23 1.74 -1.99
N ILE A 32 -1.94 2.08 -1.93
CA ILE A 32 -1.21 2.27 -0.67
C ILE A 32 -1.83 3.38 0.16
N ILE A 33 -2.09 4.54 -0.43
CA ILE A 33 -2.70 5.68 0.28
C ILE A 33 -4.07 5.28 0.83
N LEU A 34 -4.90 4.62 0.03
CA LEU A 34 -6.23 4.16 0.43
C LEU A 34 -6.18 3.10 1.55
N ASP A 35 -5.20 2.20 1.52
CA ASP A 35 -4.95 1.22 2.60
C ASP A 35 -4.62 1.93 3.92
N HIS A 36 -3.76 2.97 3.90
CA HIS A 36 -3.46 3.79 5.08
C HIS A 36 -4.66 4.64 5.56
N LEU A 37 -5.57 5.01 4.65
CA LEU A 37 -6.81 5.71 4.99
C LEU A 37 -7.92 4.75 5.46
N GLY A 38 -7.66 3.44 5.53
CA GLY A 38 -8.66 2.42 5.91
C GLY A 38 -9.71 2.15 4.83
N GLN A 39 -9.55 2.68 3.62
CA GLN A 39 -10.45 2.47 2.47
C GLN A 39 -10.05 1.20 1.72
N TYR A 40 -10.17 0.05 2.38
CA TYR A 40 -9.60 -1.22 1.92
C TYR A 40 -10.21 -1.72 0.60
N GLU A 41 -11.51 -1.55 0.37
CA GLU A 41 -12.16 -1.93 -0.88
C GLU A 41 -11.58 -1.15 -2.07
N ALA A 42 -11.38 0.15 -1.89
CA ALA A 42 -10.80 1.02 -2.90
C ALA A 42 -9.31 0.71 -3.11
N ALA A 43 -8.59 0.34 -2.04
CA ALA A 43 -7.20 -0.10 -2.12
C ALA A 43 -7.05 -1.37 -2.97
N ILE A 44 -7.87 -2.40 -2.71
CA ILE A 44 -7.87 -3.66 -3.47
C ILE A 44 -8.11 -3.40 -4.96
N LEU A 45 -9.06 -2.54 -5.30
CA LEU A 45 -9.37 -2.21 -6.70
C LEU A 45 -8.17 -1.60 -7.42
N ASN A 46 -7.47 -0.68 -6.76
CA ASN A 46 -6.30 0.00 -7.30
C ASN A 46 -5.11 -0.95 -7.42
N TYR A 47 -4.86 -1.77 -6.41
CA TYR A 47 -3.87 -2.85 -6.45
C TYR A 47 -4.10 -3.81 -7.62
N ARG A 48 -5.32 -4.33 -7.78
CA ARG A 48 -5.65 -5.22 -8.92
C ARG A 48 -5.59 -4.50 -10.26
N LYS A 49 -5.87 -3.20 -10.33
CA LYS A 49 -5.72 -2.41 -11.57
C LYS A 49 -4.24 -2.25 -11.93
N ALA A 50 -3.38 -1.97 -10.96
CA ALA A 50 -1.94 -1.86 -11.15
C ALA A 50 -1.35 -3.15 -11.74
N VAL A 51 -1.67 -4.30 -11.14
CA VAL A 51 -1.22 -5.63 -11.61
C VAL A 51 -1.78 -5.99 -12.99
N ARG A 52 -3.02 -5.58 -13.31
CA ARG A 52 -3.57 -5.78 -14.66
C ARG A 52 -2.88 -4.96 -15.74
N LEU A 53 -2.39 -3.77 -15.40
CA LEU A 53 -1.65 -2.91 -16.32
C LEU A 53 -0.19 -3.38 -16.48
N ASP A 54 0.38 -3.86 -15.38
CA ASP A 54 1.76 -4.34 -15.31
C ASP A 54 1.84 -5.54 -14.35
N PRO A 55 1.80 -6.77 -14.86
CA PRO A 55 1.88 -7.97 -14.04
C PRO A 55 3.19 -8.09 -13.26
N GLU A 56 4.30 -7.54 -13.79
CA GLU A 56 5.61 -7.58 -13.12
C GLU A 56 5.61 -6.72 -11.84
N LEU A 57 4.76 -5.70 -11.79
CA LEU A 57 4.53 -4.90 -10.57
C LEU A 57 3.90 -5.72 -9.43
N GLY A 58 3.09 -6.74 -9.78
CA GLY A 58 2.42 -7.61 -8.83
C GLY A 58 3.24 -8.80 -8.37
N GLU A 59 4.20 -9.23 -9.18
CA GLU A 59 4.98 -10.46 -8.95
C GLU A 59 6.45 -10.17 -8.57
N GLY A 60 6.93 -8.97 -8.86
CA GLY A 60 8.32 -8.59 -8.69
C GLY A 60 8.65 -8.16 -7.24
N PRO A 61 9.84 -8.53 -6.73
CA PRO A 61 10.37 -7.97 -5.50
C PRO A 61 10.47 -6.44 -5.58
N ASP A 62 10.79 -5.86 -6.74
CA ASP A 62 11.27 -4.49 -6.88
C ASP A 62 10.39 -3.35 -6.35
N TRP A 63 9.06 -3.46 -6.39
CA TRP A 63 8.21 -2.37 -5.91
C TRP A 63 8.27 -2.24 -4.38
N ILE A 64 8.31 -3.38 -3.67
CA ILE A 64 8.33 -3.45 -2.21
C ILE A 64 9.74 -3.72 -1.66
N THR A 65 10.66 -4.25 -2.46
CA THR A 65 12.07 -4.45 -2.11
C THR A 65 12.81 -3.13 -1.94
N ARG A 66 12.24 -2.00 -2.38
CA ARG A 66 12.68 -0.66 -1.93
C ARG A 66 12.25 -0.35 -0.49
N PHE A 67 11.11 -0.89 -0.06
CA PHE A 67 10.51 -0.71 1.27
C PHE A 67 10.87 -1.82 2.28
N LEU A 68 11.45 -2.94 1.86
CA LEU A 68 11.64 -4.10 2.75
C LEU A 68 13.05 -4.71 2.60
N ARG A 69 14.07 -3.86 2.47
CA ARG A 69 15.49 -4.25 2.41
C ARG A 69 16.04 -4.91 3.70
N ASN A 70 15.19 -5.26 4.67
CA ASN A 70 15.63 -5.85 5.93
C ASN A 70 14.62 -6.89 6.48
N GLN A 71 14.03 -7.69 5.61
CA GLN A 71 13.17 -8.82 6.01
C GLN A 71 13.83 -10.15 5.60
N SER A 72 13.71 -11.17 6.46
CA SER A 72 14.24 -12.52 6.21
C SER A 72 13.38 -13.35 5.24
N GLU A 73 12.14 -12.92 5.01
CA GLU A 73 11.18 -13.57 4.12
C GLU A 73 10.89 -12.65 2.92
N SER A 74 10.57 -13.25 1.76
CA SER A 74 10.16 -12.51 0.58
C SER A 74 9.03 -11.56 0.96
N PRO A 75 9.18 -10.26 0.71
CA PRO A 75 8.20 -9.33 1.19
C PRO A 75 6.85 -9.55 0.45
N PRO A 76 5.71 -9.42 1.14
CA PRO A 76 4.41 -9.68 0.54
C PRO A 76 4.18 -8.74 -0.65
N THR A 77 3.75 -9.25 -1.78
CA THR A 77 3.52 -8.46 -2.99
C THR A 77 2.26 -7.58 -2.90
N ILE A 78 2.03 -6.70 -3.90
CA ILE A 78 0.77 -5.90 -3.97
C ILE A 78 -0.42 -6.84 -4.00
N ILE A 79 -0.27 -7.96 -4.72
CA ILE A 79 -1.34 -8.93 -4.86
C ILE A 79 -1.57 -9.71 -3.57
N ASP A 80 -0.51 -10.04 -2.82
CA ASP A 80 -0.64 -10.66 -1.50
C ASP A 80 -1.36 -9.74 -0.52
N ARG A 81 -1.03 -8.44 -0.51
CA ARG A 81 -1.73 -7.46 0.32
C ARG A 81 -3.19 -7.33 -0.10
N ALA A 82 -3.49 -7.26 -1.40
CA ALA A 82 -4.86 -7.19 -1.89
C ALA A 82 -5.68 -8.44 -1.51
N ASN A 83 -5.08 -9.63 -1.61
CA ASN A 83 -5.72 -10.89 -1.24
C ASN A 83 -5.95 -10.99 0.27
N TYR A 84 -4.99 -10.53 1.08
CA TYR A 84 -5.15 -10.43 2.52
C TYR A 84 -6.32 -9.52 2.90
N LEU A 85 -6.36 -8.29 2.35
CA LEU A 85 -7.45 -7.35 2.60
C LEU A 85 -8.81 -7.94 2.18
N GLU A 86 -8.88 -8.58 1.02
CA GLU A 86 -10.10 -9.25 0.56
C GLU A 86 -10.53 -10.40 1.50
N SER A 87 -9.58 -11.16 2.05
CA SER A 87 -9.86 -12.23 3.02
C SER A 87 -10.39 -11.68 4.35
N GLU A 88 -9.86 -10.56 4.82
CA GLU A 88 -10.30 -9.90 6.06
C GLU A 88 -11.68 -9.25 5.87
N LEU A 89 -11.94 -8.59 4.75
CA LEU A 89 -13.25 -7.98 4.47
C LEU A 89 -14.39 -9.00 4.38
N LYS A 90 -14.09 -10.26 4.01
CA LYS A 90 -15.06 -11.37 4.02
C LYS A 90 -15.46 -11.81 5.43
N LYS A 91 -14.64 -11.55 6.45
CA LYS A 91 -14.96 -11.85 7.85
C LYS A 91 -15.98 -10.84 8.39
N PRO A 92 -16.83 -11.23 9.35
CA PRO A 92 -17.67 -10.28 10.07
C PRO A 92 -16.80 -9.25 10.79
N SER A 93 -17.24 -7.99 10.88
CA SER A 93 -16.42 -6.89 11.41
C SER A 93 -15.82 -7.15 12.80
N SER A 94 -16.47 -7.97 13.63
CA SER A 94 -16.00 -8.39 14.96
C SER A 94 -14.79 -9.33 14.94
N GLU A 95 -14.51 -9.99 13.81
CA GLU A 95 -13.43 -10.97 13.64
C GLU A 95 -12.32 -10.47 12.71
N ARG A 96 -12.49 -9.27 12.14
CA ARG A 96 -11.50 -8.65 11.27
C ARG A 96 -10.28 -8.27 12.10
N ILE A 97 -9.11 -8.71 11.65
CA ILE A 97 -7.82 -8.28 12.19
C ILE A 97 -7.24 -7.22 11.24
N LEU A 98 -8.11 -6.36 10.71
CA LEU A 98 -7.69 -5.14 10.04
C LEU A 98 -7.12 -4.24 11.13
N ARG A 99 -5.79 -4.29 11.28
CA ARG A 99 -5.07 -3.48 12.27
C ARG A 99 -5.38 -2.02 11.96
N ASP A 100 -5.64 -1.24 13.01
CA ASP A 100 -5.73 0.22 12.93
C ASP A 100 -4.60 0.72 12.01
N PRO A 101 -4.88 1.51 10.96
CA PRO A 101 -3.84 2.02 10.08
C PRO A 101 -2.67 2.67 10.83
N GLU A 102 -2.93 3.26 12.01
CA GLU A 102 -1.88 3.81 12.89
C GLU A 102 -1.00 2.73 13.53
N GLU A 103 -1.56 1.57 13.90
CA GLU A 103 -0.83 0.42 14.43
C GLU A 103 -0.13 -0.40 13.33
N ASP A 104 -0.75 -0.52 12.16
CA ASP A 104 -0.12 -1.13 10.97
C ASP A 104 1.06 -0.27 10.50
N ALA A 105 0.94 1.06 10.56
CA ALA A 105 2.04 2.01 10.32
C ALA A 105 3.18 1.89 11.34
N LYS A 106 2.90 1.52 12.60
CA LYS A 106 3.94 1.25 13.63
C LYS A 106 4.69 -0.06 13.39
N GLN A 107 4.05 -1.05 12.77
CA GLN A 107 4.65 -2.35 12.46
C GLN A 107 5.41 -2.37 11.13
N ARG A 108 5.07 -1.46 10.21
CA ARG A 108 5.93 -1.09 9.09
C ARG A 108 7.14 -0.38 9.70
N SER A 109 8.29 -1.04 9.76
CA SER A 109 9.51 -0.67 10.52
C SER A 109 10.23 0.61 10.05
N TYR A 110 9.48 1.63 9.62
CA TYR A 110 9.95 2.94 9.20
C TYR A 110 9.70 4.05 10.22
N LYS A 111 9.68 3.71 11.52
CA LYS A 111 10.32 4.66 12.42
C LYS A 111 11.79 4.69 12.00
N LEU A 112 12.12 5.75 11.26
CA LEU A 112 13.45 6.34 11.20
C LEU A 112 13.88 6.61 12.65
N GLU A 113 14.22 5.57 13.40
CA GLU A 113 15.18 5.70 14.49
C GLU A 113 16.55 5.83 13.83
N GLY A 114 16.69 6.91 13.06
CA GLY A 114 17.95 7.58 12.93
C GLY A 114 18.30 8.06 14.33
N THR A 115 19.04 7.24 15.05
CA THR A 115 20.10 7.77 15.90
C THR A 115 21.01 8.60 14.98
N PHE A 116 20.64 9.84 14.73
CA PHE A 116 21.65 10.89 14.62
C PHE A 116 22.13 11.09 16.05
N SER A 117 23.08 10.25 16.46
CA SER A 117 23.96 10.63 17.55
C SER A 117 24.79 11.79 17.05
N ASP A 118 24.76 12.90 17.78
CA ASP A 118 25.59 14.10 17.58
C ASP A 118 27.08 13.77 17.38
#